data_AF-A0A3D1WTL1-F1
#
_entry.id   AF-A0A3D1WTL1-F1
#
_cell.length_a   1.000
_cell.length_b   1.000
_cell.length_c   1.000
_cell.angle_alpha   90.00
_cell.angle_beta   90.00
_cell.angle_gamma   90.00
#
_symmetry.space_group_name_H-M   'P 1'
#
loop_
_entity.id
_entity.type
_entity.pdbx_description
1 polymer ?
#
loop_
_entity_poly.entity_id
_entity_poly.type
_entity_poly.pdbx_seq_one_letter_code
_entity_poly.pdbx_strand_id
1 'polypeptide(L)'
;YKTWSKVRSDGDTGAAVARRMLDASGCNAVGIKGVAGELTDHYNPQDNNLYLSDANRSGGSVASVAVACHEAGHAAQRQSGYAMMKVRTALVPVVNFTQNTWTIVLLMGLFMNIAGLTTLALIFFSFSVLFQLVTLPVEIDASRRAVAYIE
;
A
#
# COMPACT_ATOMS: atom_id res chain seq x y z
N TYR A 1 0.37 15.26 0.44
CA TYR A 1 -0.94 15.16 1.10
C TYR A 1 -1.47 16.51 1.61
N LYS A 2 -0.88 17.13 2.64
CA LYS A 2 -1.38 18.38 3.29
C LYS A 2 -1.77 19.54 2.35
N THR A 3 -1.05 19.71 1.24
CA THR A 3 -1.36 20.72 0.23
C THR A 3 -2.51 20.26 -0.67
N TRP A 4 -2.39 19.07 -1.26
CA TRP A 4 -3.33 18.52 -2.25
C TRP A 4 -4.67 18.06 -1.68
N SER A 5 -4.77 17.84 -0.36
CA SER A 5 -6.05 17.55 0.30
C SER A 5 -6.96 18.77 0.39
N LYS A 6 -6.43 19.98 0.16
CA LYS A 6 -7.18 21.24 0.12
C LYS A 6 -7.57 21.66 -1.29
N VAL A 7 -6.96 21.04 -2.30
CA VAL A 7 -7.22 21.35 -3.71
C VAL A 7 -8.41 20.51 -4.16
N ARG A 8 -9.48 21.16 -4.59
CA ARG A 8 -10.68 20.49 -5.11
C ARG A 8 -10.33 19.79 -6.43
N SER A 9 -10.83 18.57 -6.60
CA SER A 9 -10.82 17.83 -7.87
C SER A 9 -12.01 18.23 -8.75
N ASP A 10 -12.15 17.60 -9.92
CA ASP A 10 -13.16 17.91 -10.96
C ASP A 10 -14.62 17.60 -10.59
N GLY A 11 -14.92 17.41 -9.31
CA GLY A 11 -16.29 17.46 -8.78
C GLY A 11 -16.82 16.15 -8.17
N ASP A 12 -16.13 15.04 -8.39
CA ASP A 12 -16.49 13.73 -7.84
C ASP A 12 -15.75 13.41 -6.54
N THR A 13 -16.29 12.44 -5.79
CA THR A 13 -15.64 11.90 -4.60
C THR A 13 -14.59 10.85 -4.97
N GLY A 14 -13.58 10.65 -4.13
CA GLY A 14 -12.57 9.61 -4.36
C GLY A 14 -13.19 8.22 -4.56
N ALA A 15 -14.25 7.87 -3.81
CA ALA A 15 -14.96 6.62 -4.02
C ALA A 15 -15.63 6.51 -5.40
N ALA A 16 -16.22 7.60 -5.91
CA ALA A 16 -16.86 7.61 -7.22
C ALA A 16 -15.83 7.44 -8.35
N VAL A 17 -14.71 8.15 -8.27
CA VAL A 17 -13.62 8.03 -9.27
C VAL A 17 -12.99 6.63 -9.20
N ALA A 18 -12.69 6.13 -8.00
CA ALA A 18 -12.15 4.78 -7.81
C ALA A 18 -13.09 3.70 -8.34
N ARG A 19 -14.41 3.83 -8.12
CA ARG A 19 -15.40 2.91 -8.69
C ARG A 19 -15.31 2.86 -10.22
N ARG A 20 -15.25 4.02 -10.89
CA ARG A 20 -15.12 4.05 -12.35
C ARG A 20 -13.80 3.45 -12.84
N MET A 21 -12.69 3.69 -12.13
CA MET A 21 -11.40 3.08 -12.46
C MET A 21 -11.44 1.56 -12.34
N LEU A 22 -12.06 1.06 -11.26
CA LEU A 22 -12.24 -0.37 -11.05
C LEU A 22 -13.10 -0.97 -12.17
N ASP A 23 -14.19 -0.33 -12.56
CA ASP A 23 -15.06 -0.80 -13.65
C ASP A 23 -14.33 -0.81 -15.00
N ALA A 24 -13.56 0.24 -15.31
CA ALA A 24 -12.73 0.32 -16.50
C ALA A 24 -11.62 -0.76 -16.51
N SER A 25 -11.18 -1.20 -15.34
CA SER A 25 -10.18 -2.26 -15.17
C SER A 25 -10.77 -3.66 -15.06
N GLY A 26 -12.08 -3.83 -15.27
CA GLY A 26 -12.78 -5.11 -15.14
C GLY A 26 -12.89 -5.64 -13.70
N CYS A 27 -12.72 -4.76 -12.71
CA CYS A 27 -12.73 -5.04 -11.28
C CYS A 27 -14.10 -4.76 -10.63
N ASN A 28 -15.19 -5.11 -11.32
CA ASN A 28 -16.57 -4.80 -10.91
C ASN A 28 -16.96 -5.50 -9.59
N ALA A 29 -16.33 -6.64 -9.29
CA ALA A 29 -16.56 -7.42 -8.07
C ALA A 29 -15.85 -6.85 -6.83
N VAL A 30 -15.01 -5.81 -6.98
CA VAL A 30 -14.29 -5.19 -5.86
C VAL A 30 -15.24 -4.25 -5.12
N GLY A 31 -15.53 -4.52 -3.85
CA GLY A 31 -16.36 -3.61 -3.04
C GLY A 31 -15.59 -2.37 -2.60
N ILE A 32 -16.29 -1.29 -2.22
CA ILE A 32 -15.71 -0.11 -1.58
C ILE A 32 -16.35 0.05 -0.20
N LYS A 33 -15.53 0.06 0.86
CA LYS A 33 -15.95 0.14 2.26
C LYS A 33 -15.26 1.31 2.96
N GLY A 34 -15.88 1.80 4.03
CA GLY A 34 -15.25 2.76 4.93
C GLY A 34 -14.32 2.07 5.93
N VAL A 35 -13.21 2.70 6.27
CA VAL A 35 -12.35 2.33 7.40
C VAL A 35 -12.13 3.56 8.29
N ALA A 36 -12.06 3.32 9.61
CA ALA A 36 -11.80 4.39 10.56
C ALA A 36 -10.33 4.87 10.48
N GLY A 37 -10.11 6.13 10.86
CA GLY A 37 -8.78 6.75 10.88
C GLY A 37 -8.49 7.61 9.64
N GLU A 38 -7.29 8.17 9.61
CA GLU A 38 -6.76 8.95 8.48
C GLU A 38 -5.62 8.18 7.82
N LEU A 39 -5.56 8.18 6.49
CA LEU A 39 -4.51 7.47 5.72
C LEU A 39 -4.42 5.97 6.04
N THR A 40 -5.55 5.38 6.43
CA THR A 40 -5.73 3.95 6.65
C THR A 40 -6.28 3.23 5.41
N ASP A 41 -6.31 3.94 4.27
CA ASP A 41 -6.78 3.45 2.99
C ASP A 41 -5.93 2.27 2.52
N HIS A 42 -6.56 1.18 2.09
CA HIS A 42 -5.88 0.02 1.54
C HIS A 42 -6.83 -0.88 0.74
N TYR A 43 -6.33 -1.55 -0.30
CA TYR A 43 -7.00 -2.70 -0.90
C TYR A 43 -6.67 -4.00 -0.13
N ASN A 44 -7.71 -4.75 0.24
CA ASN A 44 -7.57 -6.07 0.86
C ASN A 44 -7.85 -7.20 -0.15
N PRO A 45 -6.83 -8.00 -0.52
CA PRO A 45 -6.99 -9.09 -1.47
C PRO A 45 -7.70 -10.33 -0.91
N GLN A 46 -7.90 -10.44 0.41
CA GLN A 46 -8.54 -11.60 1.05
C GLN A 46 -10.06 -11.57 0.90
N ASP A 47 -10.67 -10.40 1.06
CA ASP A 47 -12.11 -10.19 0.98
C ASP A 47 -12.52 -9.37 -0.27
N ASN A 48 -11.54 -9.04 -1.11
CA ASN A 48 -11.68 -8.28 -2.35
C ASN A 48 -12.39 -6.93 -2.17
N ASN A 49 -12.07 -6.22 -1.08
CA ASN A 49 -12.61 -4.89 -0.82
C ASN A 49 -11.53 -3.83 -0.78
N LEU A 50 -11.90 -2.66 -1.29
CA LEU A 50 -11.19 -1.41 -1.12
C LEU A 50 -11.68 -0.71 0.15
N TYR A 51 -10.79 -0.52 1.12
CA TYR A 51 -11.07 0.22 2.34
C TYR A 51 -10.57 1.65 2.19
N LEU A 52 -11.47 2.62 2.30
CA LEU A 52 -11.14 4.04 2.22
C LEU A 52 -11.50 4.76 3.52
N SER A 53 -10.61 5.62 3.99
CA SER A 53 -10.89 6.55 5.08
C SER A 53 -11.99 7.52 4.66
N ASP A 54 -12.78 8.02 5.61
CA ASP A 54 -13.92 8.88 5.26
C ASP A 54 -13.51 10.13 4.47
N ALA A 55 -12.32 10.68 4.78
CA ALA A 55 -11.71 11.81 4.08
C ALA A 55 -11.42 11.52 2.59
N ASN A 56 -10.99 10.30 2.25
CA ASN A 56 -10.68 9.94 0.86
C ASN A 56 -11.87 9.32 0.13
N ARG A 57 -12.79 8.68 0.87
CA ARG A 57 -14.02 8.07 0.35
C ARG A 57 -15.01 9.13 -0.11
N SER A 58 -15.32 10.09 0.77
CA SER A 58 -16.31 11.14 0.52
C SER A 58 -15.69 12.47 0.07
N GLY A 59 -14.38 12.65 0.29
CA GLY A 59 -13.67 13.84 -0.14
C GLY A 59 -13.54 13.92 -1.66
N GLY A 60 -13.74 15.12 -2.19
CA GLY A 60 -13.52 15.45 -3.59
C GLY A 60 -12.25 16.26 -3.82
N SER A 61 -11.19 16.01 -3.04
CA SER A 61 -9.89 16.66 -3.23
C SER A 61 -8.99 15.88 -4.17
N VAL A 62 -7.98 16.52 -4.76
CA VAL A 62 -6.97 15.84 -5.60
C VAL A 62 -6.30 14.72 -4.82
N ALA A 63 -5.98 14.92 -3.54
CA ALA A 63 -5.41 13.86 -2.71
C ALA A 63 -6.40 12.70 -2.47
N SER A 64 -7.67 13.01 -2.21
CA SER A 64 -8.72 12.00 -1.99
C SER A 64 -8.88 11.09 -3.20
N VAL A 65 -8.96 11.69 -4.39
CA VAL A 65 -9.07 10.97 -5.66
C VAL A 65 -7.81 10.16 -5.95
N ALA A 66 -6.62 10.76 -5.77
CA ALA A 66 -5.35 10.08 -6.03
C ALA A 66 -5.15 8.86 -5.13
N VAL A 67 -5.44 8.96 -3.83
CA VAL A 67 -5.33 7.83 -2.89
C VAL A 67 -6.35 6.75 -3.24
N ALA A 68 -7.61 7.11 -3.47
CA ALA A 68 -8.64 6.13 -3.81
C ALA A 68 -8.32 5.39 -5.14
N CYS A 69 -7.77 6.08 -6.13
CA CYS A 69 -7.34 5.49 -7.39
C CYS A 69 -6.05 4.65 -7.24
N HIS A 70 -5.12 5.04 -6.37
CA HIS A 70 -3.92 4.25 -6.07
C HIS A 70 -4.32 2.86 -5.54
N GLU A 71 -5.24 2.83 -4.58
CA GLU A 71 -5.73 1.57 -4.03
C GLU A 71 -6.56 0.75 -5.03
N ALA A 72 -7.36 1.42 -5.88
CA ALA A 72 -7.98 0.76 -7.04
C ALA A 72 -6.95 0.17 -8.01
N GLY A 73 -5.77 0.80 -8.12
CA GLY A 73 -4.61 0.29 -8.85
C GLY A 73 -4.13 -1.06 -8.32
N HIS A 74 -4.09 -1.26 -7.00
CA HIS A 74 -3.77 -2.58 -6.42
C HIS A 74 -4.80 -3.66 -6.77
N ALA A 75 -6.07 -3.30 -6.80
CA ALA A 75 -7.11 -4.21 -7.26
C ALA A 75 -6.94 -4.57 -8.76
N ALA A 76 -6.60 -3.60 -9.60
CA ALA A 76 -6.30 -3.83 -11.02
C ALA A 76 -5.04 -4.69 -11.24
N GLN A 77 -4.00 -4.51 -10.42
CA GLN A 77 -2.82 -5.38 -10.40
C GLN A 77 -3.17 -6.83 -10.06
N ARG A 78 -4.04 -7.01 -9.06
CA ARG A 78 -4.55 -8.32 -8.65
C ARG A 78 -5.33 -8.98 -9.79
N GLN A 79 -6.23 -8.25 -10.43
CA GLN A 79 -7.07 -8.71 -11.54
C GLN A 79 -6.24 -9.10 -12.78
N SER A 80 -5.22 -8.30 -13.11
CA SER A 80 -4.30 -8.58 -14.23
C SER A 80 -3.25 -9.65 -13.93
N GLY A 81 -3.17 -10.14 -12.69
CA GLY A 81 -2.20 -11.17 -12.29
C GLY A 81 -0.75 -10.67 -12.25
N TYR A 82 -0.54 -9.38 -11.98
CA TYR A 82 0.78 -8.73 -11.99
C TYR A 82 1.81 -9.51 -11.17
N ALA A 83 2.91 -9.91 -11.82
CA ALA A 83 3.88 -10.85 -11.24
C ALA A 83 4.51 -10.33 -9.93
N MET A 84 4.86 -9.04 -9.89
CA MET A 84 5.45 -8.43 -8.69
C MET A 84 4.49 -8.40 -7.50
N MET A 85 3.18 -8.36 -7.73
CA MET A 85 2.18 -8.49 -6.67
C MET A 85 2.23 -9.88 -6.03
N LYS A 86 2.42 -10.94 -6.82
CA LYS A 86 2.61 -12.30 -6.30
C LYS A 86 3.89 -12.44 -5.49
N VAL A 87 4.99 -11.84 -5.97
CA VAL A 87 6.27 -11.79 -5.25
C VAL A 87 6.10 -11.09 -3.90
N ARG A 88 5.47 -9.91 -3.88
CA ARG A 88 5.16 -9.18 -2.65
C ARG A 88 4.39 -10.06 -1.67
N THR A 89 3.29 -10.69 -2.09
CA THR A 89 2.47 -11.55 -1.23
C THR A 89 3.24 -12.74 -0.67
N ALA A 90 4.10 -13.38 -1.47
CA ALA A 90 4.92 -14.50 -1.02
C ALA A 90 5.99 -14.08 0.02
N LEU A 91 6.48 -12.85 -0.05
CA LEU A 91 7.51 -12.33 0.85
C LEU A 91 6.96 -11.80 2.19
N VAL A 92 5.68 -11.41 2.27
CA VAL A 92 5.05 -10.86 3.50
C VAL A 92 5.43 -11.60 4.79
N PRO A 93 5.34 -12.95 4.91
CA PRO A 93 5.68 -13.63 6.15
C PRO A 93 7.16 -13.46 6.54
N VAL A 94 8.07 -13.46 5.55
CA VAL A 94 9.51 -13.28 5.78
C VAL A 94 9.81 -11.84 6.20
N VAL A 95 9.16 -10.86 5.57
CA VAL A 95 9.29 -9.45 5.94
C VAL A 95 8.80 -9.23 7.37
N ASN A 96 7.61 -9.72 7.72
CA ASN A 96 7.05 -9.59 9.07
C ASN A 96 7.95 -10.24 10.13
N PHE A 97 8.52 -11.41 9.84
CA PHE A 97 9.48 -12.05 10.75
C PHE A 97 10.73 -11.19 10.92
N THR A 98 11.39 -10.82 9.82
CA THR A 98 12.63 -10.03 9.86
C THR A 98 12.43 -8.69 10.55
N GLN A 99 11.34 -7.96 10.27
CA GLN A 99 11.02 -6.65 10.88
C GLN A 99 10.74 -6.71 12.38
N ASN A 100 10.10 -7.77 12.88
CA ASN A 100 9.86 -7.91 14.32
C ASN A 100 11.12 -8.41 15.05
N THR A 101 11.91 -9.28 14.42
CA THR A 101 13.06 -9.92 15.06
C THR A 101 14.30 -9.01 15.10
N TRP A 102 14.60 -8.24 14.05
CA TRP A 102 15.85 -7.47 14.00
C TRP A 102 15.95 -6.45 15.13
N THR A 103 14.87 -5.76 15.48
CA THR A 103 14.85 -4.76 16.56
C THR A 103 15.20 -5.40 17.90
N ILE A 104 14.59 -6.55 18.21
CA ILE A 104 14.84 -7.26 19.48
C ILE A 104 16.28 -7.77 19.53
N VAL A 105 16.76 -8.37 18.43
CA VAL A 105 18.13 -8.89 18.34
C VAL A 105 19.18 -7.77 18.43
N LEU A 106 18.91 -6.61 17.80
CA LEU A 106 19.78 -5.44 17.88
C LEU A 106 19.88 -4.91 19.31
N LEU A 107 18.74 -4.72 19.98
CA LEU A 107 18.71 -4.23 21.35
C LEU A 107 19.39 -5.21 22.30
N MET A 108 19.12 -6.51 22.21
CA MET A 108 19.82 -7.53 23.02
C MET A 108 21.33 -7.54 22.75
N GLY A 109 21.75 -7.45 21.49
CA GLY A 109 23.17 -7.38 21.13
C GLY A 109 23.87 -6.17 21.72
N LEU A 110 23.21 -5.00 21.71
CA LEU A 110 23.73 -3.77 22.28
C LEU A 110 23.81 -3.82 23.81
N PHE A 111 22.74 -4.26 24.49
CA PHE A 111 22.69 -4.30 25.96
C PHE A 111 23.58 -5.38 26.57
N MET A 112 23.73 -6.54 25.91
CA MET A 112 24.56 -7.64 26.39
C MET A 112 26.02 -7.52 25.92
N ASN A 113 26.36 -6.51 25.11
CA ASN A 113 27.68 -6.31 24.48
C ASN A 113 28.17 -7.56 23.69
N ILE A 114 27.24 -8.31 23.10
CA ILE A 114 27.59 -9.52 22.34
C ILE A 114 27.75 -9.12 20.87
N ALA A 115 29.00 -8.94 20.42
CA ALA A 115 29.32 -8.49 19.06
C ALA A 115 28.66 -9.35 17.94
N GLY A 116 28.44 -10.64 18.19
CA GLY A 116 27.77 -11.54 17.25
C GLY A 116 26.29 -11.23 17.02
N LEU A 117 25.56 -10.77 18.04
CA LEU A 117 24.14 -10.44 17.93
C LEU A 117 23.91 -9.16 17.12
N THR A 118 24.78 -8.16 17.28
CA THR A 118 24.71 -6.92 16.50
C THR A 118 24.91 -7.18 15.00
N THR A 119 25.86 -8.05 14.66
CA THR A 119 26.08 -8.46 13.25
C THR A 119 24.87 -9.20 12.68
N LEU A 120 24.27 -10.13 13.45
CA LEU A 120 23.06 -10.82 13.05
C LEU A 120 21.88 -9.86 12.84
N ALA A 121 21.72 -8.87 13.72
CA ALA A 121 20.70 -7.85 13.58
C ALA A 121 20.87 -7.02 12.30
N LEU A 122 22.10 -6.65 11.96
CA LEU A 122 22.41 -5.92 10.71
C LEU A 122 22.07 -6.75 9.47
N ILE A 123 22.28 -8.07 9.51
CA ILE A 123 21.88 -8.98 8.43
C ILE A 123 20.36 -8.97 8.26
N PHE A 124 19.60 -9.13 9.34
CA PHE A 124 18.13 -9.08 9.27
C PHE A 124 17.61 -7.72 8.81
N PHE A 125 18.22 -6.62 9.27
CA PHE A 125 17.89 -5.28 8.79
C PHE A 125 18.16 -5.12 7.29
N SER A 126 19.30 -5.62 6.80
CA SER A 126 19.65 -5.57 5.38
C SER A 126 18.64 -6.34 4.51
N PHE A 127 18.17 -7.51 4.97
CA PHE A 127 17.09 -8.23 4.30
C PHE A 127 15.77 -7.45 4.31
N SER A 128 15.40 -6.83 5.44
CA SER A 128 14.19 -5.99 5.51
C SER A 128 14.24 -4.85 4.48
N VAL A 129 15.37 -4.16 4.35
CA VAL A 129 15.55 -3.09 3.36
C VAL A 129 15.49 -3.64 1.94
N LEU A 130 16.19 -4.75 1.67
CA LEU A 130 16.13 -5.42 0.37
C LEU A 130 14.70 -5.76 -0.03
N PHE A 131 13.90 -6.28 0.90
CA PHE A 131 12.51 -6.61 0.62
C PHE A 131 11.65 -5.39 0.31
N GLN A 132 11.87 -4.26 1.00
CA GLN A 132 11.19 -2.99 0.66
C GLN A 132 11.54 -2.53 -0.77
N LEU A 133 12.79 -2.69 -1.20
CA LEU A 133 13.20 -2.38 -2.58
C LEU A 133 12.53 -3.30 -3.61
N VAL A 134 12.36 -4.58 -3.29
CA VAL A 134 11.72 -5.56 -4.17
C VAL A 134 10.20 -5.32 -4.28
N THR A 135 9.55 -4.82 -3.24
CA THR A 135 8.10 -4.56 -3.26
C THR A 135 7.75 -3.19 -3.83
N LEU A 136 8.68 -2.23 -3.81
CA LEU A 136 8.48 -0.86 -4.32
C LEU A 136 7.91 -0.78 -5.76
N PRO A 137 8.33 -1.61 -6.73
CA PRO A 137 7.76 -1.57 -8.09
C PRO A 137 6.24 -1.81 -8.14
N VAL A 138 5.65 -2.48 -7.14
CA VAL A 138 4.20 -2.66 -7.04
C VAL A 138 3.50 -1.34 -6.73
N GLU A 139 4.03 -0.58 -5.77
CA GLU A 139 3.48 0.71 -5.34
C GLU A 139 3.62 1.78 -6.45
N ILE A 140 4.73 1.76 -7.18
CA ILE A 140 4.95 2.67 -8.33
C ILE A 140 3.97 2.35 -9.46
N ASP A 141 3.76 1.07 -9.80
CA ASP A 141 2.82 0.70 -10.87
C ASP A 141 1.37 1.04 -10.49
N ALA A 142 0.97 0.87 -9.23
CA ALA A 142 -0.35 1.26 -8.75
C ALA A 142 -0.55 2.79 -8.88
N SER A 143 0.45 3.57 -8.46
CA SER A 143 0.44 5.03 -8.61
C SER A 143 0.39 5.46 -10.08
N ARG A 144 1.16 4.80 -10.96
CA ARG A 144 1.16 5.10 -12.39
C ARG A 144 -0.20 4.84 -13.03
N ARG A 145 -0.87 3.75 -12.66
CA ARG A 145 -2.23 3.43 -13.14
C ARG A 145 -3.25 4.45 -12.65
N ALA A 146 -3.13 4.86 -11.39
CA ALA A 146 -3.98 5.90 -10.82
C ALA A 146 -3.84 7.21 -11.58
N VAL A 147 -2.60 7.69 -11.76
CA VAL A 147 -2.32 8.93 -12.51
C VAL A 147 -2.82 8.83 -13.95
N ALA A 148 -2.50 7.75 -14.66
CA ALA A 148 -2.93 7.55 -16.05
C ALA A 148 -4.45 7.46 -16.23
N TYR A 149 -5.22 7.25 -15.16
CA TYR A 149 -6.68 7.23 -15.20
C TYR A 149 -7.31 8.60 -14.91
N ILE A 150 -6.65 9.43 -14.11
CA ILE A 150 -7.18 10.73 -13.65
C ILE A 150 -6.57 11.94 -14.38
N GLU A 151 -5.56 11.71 -15.22
CA GLU A 151 -5.02 12.65 -16.21
C GLU A 151 -5.87 12.66 -17.48
#